data_AF-A0A5J5CPC4-F1
#
_entry.id   AF-A0A5J5CPC4-F1
#
_cell.length_a   1.000
_cell.length_b   1.000
_cell.length_c   1.000
_cell.angle_alpha   90.00
_cell.angle_beta   90.00
_cell.angle_gamma   90.00
#
_symmetry.space_group_name_H-M   'P 1'
#
loop_
_entity.id
_entity.type
_entity.pdbx_description
1 polymer ?
#
loop_
_entity_poly.entity_id
_entity_poly.type
_entity_poly.pdbx_seq_one_letter_code
_entity_poly.pdbx_strand_id
1 'polypeptide(L)'
;MKMLTAAALLCALMALTRAAAFKEAEAAKDLIVRSHLVKRATSCPGGWSEFNGRCFHYFPAPMTWAKAQEYHDIQRLIMISSYAYKEAWLGGSDAQEEGLWLWSDNSLFTYQNWCPGEPNNHAHGQHCLQMNFGGTSDYSISIKRFNEDTTGKKTVVFFMHWSILRFS
;
A
#
# COMPACT_ATOMS: atom_id res chain seq x y z
N MET A 1 -1.39 -19.68 -63.90
CA MET A 1 -0.09 -19.59 -63.19
C MET A 1 0.11 -18.30 -62.38
N LYS A 2 -0.29 -17.11 -62.86
CA LYS A 2 -0.07 -15.82 -62.16
C LYS A 2 -0.86 -15.63 -60.84
N MET A 3 -1.99 -16.32 -60.67
CA MET A 3 -2.82 -16.23 -59.46
C MET A 3 -2.24 -16.99 -58.26
N LEU A 4 -1.54 -18.10 -58.52
CA LEU A 4 -0.91 -18.93 -57.47
C LEU A 4 0.32 -18.24 -56.87
N THR A 5 1.07 -17.48 -57.69
CA THR A 5 2.21 -16.69 -57.22
C THR A 5 1.78 -15.52 -56.33
N ALA A 6 0.65 -14.88 -56.66
CA ALA A 6 0.10 -13.80 -55.82
C ALA A 6 -0.36 -14.31 -54.45
N ALA A 7 -1.02 -15.46 -54.40
CA ALA A 7 -1.44 -16.09 -53.15
C ALA A 7 -0.24 -16.50 -52.27
N ALA A 8 0.80 -17.08 -52.87
CA ALA A 8 2.02 -17.45 -52.15
C ALA A 8 2.75 -16.24 -51.56
N LEU A 9 2.83 -15.12 -52.30
CA LEU A 9 3.43 -13.87 -51.81
C LEU A 9 2.63 -13.25 -50.67
N LEU A 10 1.28 -13.24 -50.76
CA LEU A 10 0.43 -12.76 -49.67
C LEU A 10 0.58 -13.61 -48.39
N CYS A 11 0.65 -14.94 -48.53
CA CYS A 11 0.92 -15.83 -47.41
C CYS A 11 2.28 -15.57 -46.76
N ALA A 12 3.33 -15.37 -47.57
CA ALA A 12 4.67 -15.05 -47.07
C ALA A 12 4.69 -13.71 -46.32
N LEU A 13 4.04 -12.68 -46.85
CA LEU A 13 3.93 -11.37 -46.20
C LEU A 13 3.16 -11.46 -44.88
N MET A 14 2.04 -12.19 -44.83
CA MET A 14 1.27 -12.41 -43.60
C MET A 14 2.06 -13.19 -42.54
N ALA A 15 2.88 -14.17 -42.97
CA ALA A 15 3.74 -14.91 -42.05
C ALA A 15 4.87 -14.02 -41.49
N LEU A 16 5.47 -13.18 -42.33
CA LEU A 16 6.52 -12.25 -41.94
C LEU A 16 6.03 -11.17 -40.98
N THR A 17 4.84 -10.59 -41.21
CA THR A 17 4.25 -9.60 -40.29
C THR A 17 3.90 -10.21 -38.94
N ARG A 18 3.37 -11.44 -38.91
CA ARG A 18 3.12 -12.17 -37.66
C ARG A 18 4.42 -12.46 -36.89
N ALA A 19 5.48 -12.87 -37.59
CA ALA A 19 6.77 -13.14 -36.97
C ALA A 19 7.41 -11.89 -36.35
N ALA A 20 7.28 -10.73 -37.01
CA ALA A 20 7.74 -9.45 -36.49
C ALA A 20 6.96 -9.04 -35.22
N ALA A 21 5.62 -9.13 -35.26
CA ALA A 21 4.78 -8.84 -34.11
C ALA A 21 5.05 -9.77 -32.91
N PHE A 22 5.35 -11.05 -33.17
CA PHE A 22 5.75 -12.00 -32.12
C PHE A 22 7.07 -11.59 -31.45
N LYS A 23 8.06 -11.18 -32.23
CA LYS A 23 9.35 -10.70 -31.71
C LYS A 23 9.21 -9.43 -30.87
N GLU A 24 8.36 -8.50 -31.30
CA GLU A 24 8.07 -7.28 -30.53
C GLU A 24 7.36 -7.60 -29.19
N ALA A 25 6.40 -8.52 -29.20
CA ALA A 25 5.70 -8.96 -27.99
C ALA A 25 6.63 -9.68 -26.99
N GLU A 26 7.59 -10.45 -27.48
CA GLU A 26 8.57 -11.16 -26.63
C GLU A 26 9.60 -10.19 -26.01
N ALA A 27 10.05 -9.18 -26.78
CA ALA A 27 10.90 -8.11 -26.27
C ALA A 27 10.18 -7.24 -25.21
N ALA A 28 8.89 -6.98 -25.40
CA ALA A 28 8.08 -6.26 -24.41
C ALA A 28 7.87 -7.06 -23.11
N LYS A 29 7.80 -8.39 -23.19
CA LYS A 29 7.74 -9.26 -22.00
C LYS A 29 9.02 -9.19 -21.18
N ASP A 30 10.20 -9.13 -21.79
CA ASP A 30 11.47 -8.96 -21.05
C ASP A 30 11.52 -7.61 -20.31
N LEU A 31 10.98 -6.54 -20.93
CA LEU A 31 10.87 -5.23 -20.29
C LEU A 31 9.89 -5.23 -19.09
N ILE A 32 8.74 -5.89 -19.24
CA ILE A 32 7.74 -6.04 -18.17
C ILE A 32 8.30 -6.92 -17.04
N VAL A 33 8.97 -8.03 -17.36
CA VAL A 33 9.63 -8.89 -16.37
C VAL A 33 10.69 -8.09 -15.61
N ARG A 34 11.50 -7.26 -16.29
CA ARG A 34 12.47 -6.36 -15.63
C ARG A 34 11.84 -5.29 -14.76
N SER A 35 10.65 -4.77 -15.07
CA SER A 35 9.93 -3.82 -14.18
C SER A 35 9.30 -4.51 -12.98
N HIS A 36 8.98 -5.81 -13.07
CA HIS A 36 8.44 -6.62 -11.98
C HIS A 36 9.50 -7.33 -11.13
N LEU A 37 10.78 -7.30 -11.56
CA LEU A 37 11.89 -7.51 -10.64
C LEU A 37 11.87 -6.33 -9.67
N VAL A 38 11.22 -6.53 -8.52
CA VAL A 38 11.51 -5.83 -7.27
C VAL A 38 12.98 -5.43 -7.32
N LYS A 39 13.28 -4.13 -7.50
CA LYS A 39 14.65 -3.64 -7.40
C LYS A 39 15.19 -4.28 -6.13
N ARG A 40 16.16 -5.21 -6.27
CA ARG A 40 16.81 -5.81 -5.10
C ARG A 40 17.27 -4.63 -4.28
N ALA A 41 16.66 -4.44 -3.12
CA ALA A 41 16.98 -3.32 -2.27
C ALA A 41 18.46 -3.51 -1.90
N THR A 42 19.31 -2.56 -2.27
CA THR A 42 20.75 -2.60 -1.95
C THR A 42 20.98 -2.60 -0.43
N SER A 43 19.97 -2.16 0.31
CA SER A 43 19.83 -2.17 1.76
C SER A 43 18.34 -2.09 2.11
N CYS A 44 17.95 -2.60 3.27
CA CYS A 44 16.56 -2.47 3.71
C CYS A 44 16.22 -1.07 4.24
N PRO A 45 14.95 -0.62 4.13
CA PRO A 45 14.50 0.62 4.76
C PRO A 45 14.72 0.60 6.28
N GLY A 46 14.79 1.76 6.92
CA GLY A 46 14.91 1.85 8.38
C GLY A 46 13.82 1.03 9.11
N GLY A 47 14.23 0.22 10.09
CA GLY A 47 13.36 -0.70 10.82
C GLY A 47 13.20 -2.10 10.21
N TRP A 48 13.69 -2.35 8.98
CA TRP A 48 13.57 -3.64 8.31
C TRP A 48 14.86 -4.47 8.43
N SER A 49 14.70 -5.78 8.65
CA SER A 49 15.79 -6.75 8.69
C SER A 49 16.01 -7.38 7.32
N GLU A 50 17.25 -7.47 6.87
CA GLU A 50 17.59 -8.19 5.64
C GLU A 50 17.82 -9.68 5.92
N PHE A 51 17.21 -10.54 5.10
CA PHE A 51 17.50 -11.97 5.08
C PHE A 51 17.43 -12.50 3.64
N ASN A 52 18.53 -13.07 3.14
CA ASN A 52 18.64 -13.60 1.77
C ASN A 52 18.24 -12.60 0.67
N GLY A 53 18.67 -11.34 0.78
CA GLY A 53 18.37 -10.28 -0.19
C GLY A 53 16.89 -9.86 -0.21
N ARG A 54 16.15 -10.15 0.86
CA ARG A 54 14.76 -9.72 1.08
C ARG A 54 14.67 -8.96 2.39
N CYS A 55 13.78 -7.99 2.45
CA CYS A 55 13.54 -7.20 3.66
C CYS A 55 12.32 -7.73 4.40
N PHE A 56 12.44 -7.88 5.71
CA PHE A 56 11.40 -8.35 6.61
C PHE A 56 11.19 -7.35 7.73
N HIS A 57 9.94 -7.11 8.10
CA HIS A 57 9.59 -6.33 9.26
C HIS A 57 8.69 -7.15 10.17
N TYR A 58 9.14 -7.37 11.40
CA TYR A 58 8.38 -8.12 12.38
C TYR A 58 7.61 -7.16 13.29
N PHE A 59 6.31 -7.38 13.40
CA PHE A 59 5.44 -6.64 14.30
C PHE A 59 4.95 -7.61 15.39
N PRO A 60 5.37 -7.46 16.66
CA PRO A 60 5.02 -8.39 17.74
C PRO A 60 3.58 -8.23 18.28
N ALA A 61 2.69 -7.53 17.57
CA ALA A 61 1.32 -7.31 18.02
C ALA A 61 0.38 -8.46 17.60
N PRO A 62 -0.38 -9.06 18.54
CA PRO A 62 -1.36 -10.10 18.19
C PRO A 62 -2.52 -9.51 17.39
N MET A 63 -2.80 -10.08 16.22
CA MET A 63 -3.84 -9.62 15.31
C MET A 63 -4.41 -10.80 14.50
N THR A 64 -5.63 -10.65 13.99
CA THR A 64 -6.17 -11.57 12.99
C THR A 64 -5.47 -11.34 11.65
N TRP A 65 -5.49 -12.34 10.77
CA TRP A 65 -4.87 -12.23 9.44
C TRP A 65 -5.40 -11.01 8.64
N ALA A 66 -6.73 -10.79 8.66
CA ALA A 66 -7.34 -9.67 7.96
C ALA A 66 -6.85 -8.31 8.47
N LYS A 67 -6.72 -8.17 9.80
CA LYS A 67 -6.18 -6.95 10.43
C LYS A 67 -4.70 -6.76 10.11
N ALA A 68 -3.92 -7.84 10.04
CA ALA A 68 -2.51 -7.79 9.63
C ALA A 68 -2.32 -7.30 8.21
N GLN A 69 -3.18 -7.79 7.30
CA GLN A 69 -3.15 -7.39 5.90
C GLN A 69 -3.50 -5.90 5.75
N GLU A 70 -4.60 -5.45 6.35
CA GLU A 70 -5.00 -4.04 6.34
C GLU A 70 -3.88 -3.14 6.87
N TYR A 71 -3.31 -3.50 8.03
CA TYR A 71 -2.21 -2.76 8.63
C TYR A 71 -0.98 -2.68 7.70
N HIS A 72 -0.60 -3.80 7.08
CA HIS A 72 0.50 -3.84 6.12
C HIS A 72 0.26 -2.90 4.93
N ASP A 73 -0.96 -2.88 4.40
CA ASP A 73 -1.31 -2.04 3.25
C ASP A 73 -1.18 -0.55 3.59
N ILE A 74 -1.65 -0.12 4.76
CA ILE A 74 -1.52 1.28 5.22
C ILE A 74 -0.05 1.66 5.44
N GLN A 75 0.73 0.79 6.10
CA GLN A 75 2.16 0.99 6.31
C GLN A 75 2.92 1.13 4.99
N ARG A 76 2.57 0.29 4.00
CA ARG A 76 3.15 0.34 2.67
C ARG A 76 2.84 1.67 1.97
N LEU A 77 1.61 2.20 2.07
CA LEU A 77 1.24 3.49 1.49
C LEU A 77 2.04 4.66 2.08
N ILE A 78 2.28 4.66 3.40
CA ILE A 78 3.10 5.69 4.05
C ILE A 78 4.56 5.58 3.63
N MET A 79 5.09 4.37 3.56
CA MET A 79 6.47 4.12 3.15
C MET A 79 6.71 4.58 1.71
N ILE A 80 5.82 4.25 0.76
CA ILE A 80 6.02 4.66 -0.65
C ILE A 80 5.84 6.16 -0.87
N SER A 81 4.98 6.83 -0.08
CA SER A 81 4.68 8.26 -0.26
C SER A 81 5.67 9.17 0.47
N SER A 82 6.15 8.75 1.63
CA SER A 82 7.01 9.57 2.48
C SER A 82 8.46 9.08 2.58
N TYR A 83 8.78 7.96 1.92
CA TYR A 83 10.08 7.26 1.95
C TYR A 83 10.56 6.87 3.36
N ALA A 84 9.63 6.81 4.32
CA ALA A 84 9.87 6.39 5.69
C ALA A 84 8.55 5.98 6.37
N TYR A 85 8.62 5.40 7.56
CA TYR A 85 7.44 5.14 8.40
C TYR A 85 7.07 6.38 9.21
N LYS A 86 6.78 7.49 8.53
CA LYS A 86 6.45 8.75 9.19
C LYS A 86 5.11 8.66 9.90
N GLU A 87 4.98 9.49 10.92
CA GLU A 87 3.69 9.82 11.52
C GLU A 87 2.69 10.28 10.46
N ALA A 88 1.53 9.65 10.45
CA ALA A 88 0.48 9.93 9.47
C ALA A 88 -0.90 9.96 10.14
N TRP A 89 -1.72 10.91 9.71
CA TRP A 89 -3.15 10.87 9.98
C TRP A 89 -3.79 9.78 9.14
N LEU A 90 -4.73 9.05 9.73
CA LEU A 90 -5.64 8.18 9.01
C LEU A 90 -6.99 8.88 8.92
N GLY A 91 -7.72 8.63 7.84
CA GLY A 91 -9.02 9.25 7.59
C GLY A 91 -10.16 8.80 8.52
N GLY A 92 -9.88 8.21 9.69
CA GLY A 92 -10.90 7.79 10.65
C GLY A 92 -11.14 8.83 11.73
N SER A 93 -12.40 9.02 12.11
CA SER A 93 -12.83 9.96 13.17
C SER A 93 -14.09 9.49 13.89
N ASP A 94 -14.22 9.85 15.17
CA ASP A 94 -15.45 9.72 15.97
C ASP A 94 -16.06 11.09 16.33
N ALA A 95 -15.65 12.17 15.65
CA ALA A 95 -16.14 13.53 15.91
C ALA A 95 -17.66 13.69 15.73
N GLN A 96 -18.28 12.81 14.92
CA GLN A 96 -19.73 12.83 14.67
C GLN A 96 -20.52 12.26 15.84
N GLU A 97 -20.00 11.20 16.47
CA GLU A 97 -20.62 10.52 17.60
C GLU A 97 -19.52 9.81 18.41
N GLU A 98 -19.35 10.21 19.66
CA GLU A 98 -18.31 9.69 20.54
C GLU A 98 -18.42 8.17 20.69
N GLY A 99 -17.31 7.47 20.43
CA GLY A 99 -17.26 6.00 20.46
C GLY A 99 -17.69 5.31 19.17
N LEU A 100 -18.26 6.04 18.20
CA LEU A 100 -18.55 5.55 16.86
C LEU A 100 -17.47 6.03 15.88
N TRP A 101 -16.46 5.18 15.67
CA TRP A 101 -15.40 5.45 14.70
C TRP A 101 -15.86 5.14 13.28
N LEU A 102 -15.74 6.14 12.40
CA LEU A 102 -16.04 6.03 10.98
C LEU A 102 -14.83 6.45 10.15
N TRP A 103 -14.62 5.76 9.03
CA TRP A 103 -13.73 6.23 7.98
C TRP A 103 -14.35 7.42 7.24
N SER A 104 -13.53 8.18 6.50
CA SER A 104 -13.95 9.32 5.70
C SER A 104 -14.99 8.98 4.62
N ASP A 105 -15.13 7.70 4.26
CA ASP A 105 -16.15 7.19 3.34
C ASP A 105 -17.43 6.68 4.04
N ASN A 106 -17.59 7.00 5.33
CA ASN A 106 -18.68 6.56 6.20
C ASN A 106 -18.72 5.05 6.51
N SER A 107 -17.71 4.28 6.10
CA SER A 107 -17.63 2.87 6.50
C SER A 107 -17.19 2.74 7.96
N LEU A 108 -17.68 1.68 8.63
CA LEU A 108 -17.37 1.40 10.04
C LEU A 108 -15.88 1.12 10.21
N PHE A 109 -15.26 1.81 11.17
CA PHE A 109 -13.91 1.50 11.62
C PHE A 109 -13.96 0.33 12.60
N THR A 110 -13.40 -0.82 12.19
CA THR A 110 -13.41 -2.06 13.01
C THR A 110 -12.06 -2.39 13.63
N TYR A 111 -11.07 -1.51 13.46
CA TYR A 111 -9.74 -1.69 13.98
C TYR A 111 -9.71 -1.39 15.50
N GLN A 112 -8.97 -2.21 16.25
CA GLN A 112 -9.02 -2.21 17.73
C GLN A 112 -7.63 -2.29 18.36
N ASN A 113 -6.56 -2.28 17.56
CA ASN A 113 -5.20 -2.40 18.08
C ASN A 113 -4.62 -1.00 18.37
N TRP A 114 -5.23 -0.37 19.37
CA TRP A 114 -4.87 0.93 19.91
C TRP A 114 -3.55 0.85 20.70
N CYS A 115 -2.89 2.00 20.88
CA CYS A 115 -1.82 2.09 21.89
C CYS A 115 -2.36 1.68 23.26
N PRO A 116 -1.52 1.11 24.16
CA PRO A 116 -1.92 0.93 25.56
C PRO A 116 -2.49 2.23 26.15
N GLY A 117 -3.70 2.16 26.70
CA GLY A 117 -4.40 3.32 27.25
C GLY A 117 -5.11 4.20 26.23
N GLU A 118 -5.28 3.75 24.99
CA GLU A 118 -6.11 4.40 23.96
C GLU A 118 -7.29 3.50 23.57
N PRO A 119 -8.40 4.08 23.06
CA PRO A 119 -8.69 5.51 22.96
C PRO A 119 -9.06 6.10 24.34
N ASN A 120 -8.35 7.13 24.82
CA ASN A 120 -8.66 7.75 26.13
C ASN A 120 -9.46 9.05 26.07
N ASN A 121 -9.63 9.62 24.87
CA ASN A 121 -10.29 10.90 24.68
C ASN A 121 -9.79 11.98 25.65
N HIS A 122 -8.47 12.14 25.76
CA HIS A 122 -7.88 13.03 26.75
C HIS A 122 -8.48 14.44 26.65
N ALA A 123 -8.97 14.96 27.78
CA ALA A 123 -9.67 16.25 27.89
C ALA A 123 -10.90 16.41 26.97
N HIS A 124 -11.49 15.31 26.50
CA HIS A 124 -12.68 15.28 25.64
C HIS A 124 -12.53 16.00 24.29
N GLY A 125 -11.31 16.09 23.76
CA GLY A 125 -11.02 16.82 22.52
C GLY A 125 -10.34 16.01 21.42
N GLN A 126 -10.06 14.73 21.65
CA GLN A 126 -9.34 13.92 20.69
C GLN A 126 -10.33 13.24 19.76
N HIS A 127 -10.22 13.40 18.44
CA HIS A 127 -11.18 12.77 17.50
C HIS A 127 -10.52 12.22 16.23
N CYS A 128 -9.19 12.25 16.16
CA CYS A 128 -8.44 11.90 14.95
C CYS A 128 -7.54 10.68 15.20
N LEU A 129 -7.39 9.83 14.18
CA LEU A 129 -6.50 8.67 14.21
C LEU A 129 -5.10 8.99 13.70
N GLN A 130 -4.07 8.71 14.49
CA GLN A 130 -2.68 8.81 14.05
C GLN A 130 -1.99 7.45 14.12
N MET A 131 -1.19 7.13 13.10
CA MET A 131 -0.31 5.95 13.06
C MET A 131 1.16 6.36 13.09
N ASN A 132 2.04 5.43 13.48
CA ASN A 132 3.49 5.61 13.62
C ASN A 132 3.88 6.67 14.69
N PHE A 133 3.02 6.92 15.68
CA PHE A 133 3.27 7.91 16.72
C PHE A 133 4.42 7.50 17.65
N GLY A 134 5.32 8.43 17.99
CA GLY A 134 6.40 8.21 18.97
C GLY A 134 7.70 7.67 18.35
N GLY A 135 7.92 7.95 17.07
CA GLY A 135 9.04 7.43 16.29
C GLY A 135 10.39 7.51 17.02
N THR A 136 10.98 6.35 17.31
CA THR A 136 12.42 6.04 17.14
C THR A 136 12.82 4.70 17.74
N SER A 137 12.05 4.05 18.60
CA SER A 137 12.52 2.78 19.20
C SER A 137 11.47 1.84 19.79
N ASP A 138 10.21 2.23 19.92
CA ASP A 138 9.19 1.31 20.42
C ASP A 138 8.49 0.63 19.24
N TYR A 139 8.65 -0.69 19.14
CA TYR A 139 8.08 -1.53 18.09
C TYR A 139 6.54 -1.59 18.11
N SER A 140 5.90 -0.76 18.92
CA SER A 140 4.48 -0.46 18.91
C SER A 140 4.18 0.67 17.91
N ILE A 141 4.25 0.35 16.63
CA ILE A 141 3.52 1.16 15.66
C ILE A 141 2.03 0.87 15.89
N SER A 142 1.41 1.75 16.66
CA SER A 142 0.03 1.61 17.12
C SER A 142 -0.79 2.81 16.67
N ILE A 143 -2.10 2.61 16.52
CA ILE A 143 -3.02 3.70 16.23
C ILE A 143 -3.34 4.41 17.55
N LYS A 144 -3.25 5.73 17.55
CA LYS A 144 -3.56 6.57 18.71
C LYS A 144 -4.61 7.61 18.35
N ARG A 145 -5.49 7.88 19.32
CA ARG A 145 -6.46 8.96 19.28
C ARG A 145 -5.76 10.28 19.61
N PHE A 146 -5.98 11.31 18.81
CA PHE A 146 -5.37 12.63 18.97
C PHE A 146 -6.37 13.77 18.77
N ASN A 147 -6.05 14.91 19.39
CA ASN A 147 -6.68 16.19 19.08
C ASN A 147 -6.38 16.55 17.62
N GLU A 148 -7.28 17.28 16.99
CA GLU A 148 -7.00 17.91 15.70
C GLU A 148 -5.77 18.84 15.86
N ASP A 149 -4.69 18.53 15.15
CA ASP A 149 -3.49 19.36 15.14
C ASP A 149 -3.63 20.42 14.05
N THR A 150 -3.86 21.67 14.48
CA THR A 150 -3.96 22.83 13.58
C THR A 150 -2.59 23.46 13.27
N THR A 151 -1.50 22.94 13.86
CA THR A 151 -0.18 23.60 13.87
C THR A 151 0.85 22.99 12.91
N GLY A 152 0.57 21.84 12.29
CA GLY A 152 1.52 21.13 11.42
C GLY A 152 0.91 20.47 10.18
N LYS A 153 1.62 20.54 9.04
CA LYS A 153 1.31 19.75 7.84
C LYS A 153 1.70 18.28 8.08
N LYS A 154 0.76 17.43 8.48
CA LYS A 154 0.96 15.96 8.52
C LYS A 154 0.45 15.32 7.21
N THR A 155 1.07 14.21 6.81
CA THR A 155 0.56 13.39 5.70
C THR A 155 -0.74 12.72 6.13
N VAL A 156 -1.81 12.89 5.34
CA VAL A 156 -3.10 12.24 5.56
C VAL A 156 -3.25 11.08 4.60
N VAL A 157 -3.48 9.89 5.13
CA VAL A 157 -3.88 8.71 4.35
C VAL A 157 -5.41 8.73 4.28
N PHE A 158 -5.94 9.26 3.16
CA PHE A 158 -7.36 9.19 2.86
C PHE A 158 -7.70 7.84 2.24
N PHE A 159 -8.70 7.15 2.79
CA PHE A 159 -9.28 5.98 2.17
C PHE A 159 -10.40 6.45 1.25
N MET A 160 -10.14 6.51 -0.05
CA MET A 160 -11.22 6.49 -1.04
C MET A 160 -11.54 5.03 -1.34
N HIS A 161 -12.59 4.52 -0.68
CA HIS A 161 -13.35 3.34 -1.08
C HIS A 161 -12.57 2.01 -1.10
N TRP A 162 -12.83 1.15 -0.10
CA TRP A 162 -12.23 -0.19 0.07
C TRP A 162 -12.46 -1.15 -1.12
N SER A 163 -13.42 -0.88 -2.00
CA SER A 163 -13.75 -1.79 -3.12
C SER A 163 -12.67 -1.92 -4.21
N ILE A 164 -11.55 -1.18 -4.12
CA ILE A 164 -10.47 -1.23 -5.12
C ILE A 164 -9.24 -2.06 -4.65
N LEU A 165 -9.20 -2.52 -3.39
CA LEU A 165 -8.15 -3.44 -2.90
C LEU A 165 -8.55 -4.92 -2.89
N ARG A 166 -9.63 -5.31 -3.58
CA ARG A 166 -9.79 -6.71 -4.00
C ARG A 166 -8.84 -6.98 -5.18
N PHE A 167 -7.59 -7.31 -4.86
CA PHE A 167 -6.78 -8.11 -5.75
C PHE A 167 -7.17 -9.58 -5.56
N SER A 168 -7.70 -10.15 -6.65
CA SER A 168 -8.20 -11.50 -6.89
C SER A 168 -9.66 -11.79 -6.53
#